data_AF-A0A960STY7-F1
#
_entry.id   AF-A0A960STY7-F1
#
_cell.length_a   1.000
_cell.length_b   1.000
_cell.length_c   1.000
_cell.angle_alpha   90.00
_cell.angle_beta   90.00
_cell.angle_gamma   90.00
#
_symmetry.space_group_name_H-M   'P 1'
#
loop_
_entity.id
_entity.type
_entity.pdbx_description
1 polymer ?
#
loop_
_entity_poly.entity_id
_entity_poly.type
_entity_poly.pdbx_seq_one_letter_code
_entity_poly.pdbx_strand_id
1 'polypeptide(L)'
;GHETKQSVGDYEPYFWLHDIYLATSLDDPLCDAYFGSQFSRTRGQGMSYGGYEKNRLYLNRGGTGFAEVGWLLGVALDEDSRNVVADDLDGDGRMDLIVTTFEAWPEVKQTLRIFRNEMASTGNWLTFRLRQTSAADNPVGACVTLRHGVRADKRWIVTGDSHRSQHAPVVHFGLGGETAVDEVEVRYAGGLVRRFESPAINRVHTLSGLGTDLDSR
;
A
#
# COMPACT_ATOMS: atom_id res chain seq x y z
N GLY A 1 0.14 17.61 -6.70
CA GLY A 1 0.61 17.12 -7.98
C GLY A 1 -0.54 17.14 -8.96
N HIS A 2 -0.31 17.52 -10.22
CA HIS A 2 -1.37 17.96 -11.16
C HIS A 2 -1.06 17.58 -12.60
N GLU A 3 -1.94 16.85 -13.28
CA GLU A 3 -1.63 16.16 -14.53
C GLU A 3 -1.13 17.00 -15.73
N THR A 4 -0.30 16.37 -16.54
CA THR A 4 0.24 16.84 -17.81
C THR A 4 -0.63 16.43 -18.99
N LYS A 5 -1.03 17.40 -19.82
CA LYS A 5 -1.22 17.16 -21.27
C LYS A 5 -1.23 18.40 -22.18
N GLN A 6 -0.72 19.53 -21.73
CA GLN A 6 -0.21 20.62 -22.57
C GLN A 6 0.64 21.58 -21.72
N SER A 7 1.97 21.39 -21.79
CA SER A 7 3.01 22.28 -21.25
C SER A 7 2.75 22.94 -19.87
N VAL A 8 2.53 22.14 -18.83
CA VAL A 8 2.75 22.64 -17.45
C VAL A 8 4.21 22.40 -17.10
N GLY A 9 4.90 23.44 -16.62
CA GLY A 9 6.28 23.31 -16.16
C GLY A 9 6.35 22.28 -15.04
N ASP A 10 7.29 21.35 -15.17
CA ASP A 10 7.65 20.47 -14.06
C ASP A 10 8.43 21.29 -13.03
N TYR A 11 7.98 21.33 -11.76
CA TYR A 11 8.75 22.03 -10.74
C TYR A 11 9.83 21.14 -10.11
N GLU A 12 9.83 19.82 -10.36
CA GLU A 12 10.82 18.90 -9.79
C GLU A 12 12.28 19.34 -9.98
N PRO A 13 12.68 19.89 -11.15
CA PRO A 13 14.02 20.48 -11.35
C PRO A 13 14.37 21.64 -10.40
N TYR A 14 13.38 22.28 -9.77
CA TYR A 14 13.54 23.47 -8.95
C TYR A 14 13.50 23.18 -7.44
N PHE A 15 12.90 22.07 -7.00
CA PHE A 15 12.57 21.86 -5.58
C PHE A 15 13.20 20.60 -4.97
N TRP A 16 13.25 19.47 -5.68
CA TRP A 16 13.71 18.21 -5.09
C TRP A 16 15.23 18.06 -4.99
N LEU A 17 16.00 18.99 -5.55
CA LEU A 17 17.47 18.95 -5.50
C LEU A 17 18.06 19.51 -4.19
N HIS A 18 17.22 19.98 -3.27
CA HIS A 18 17.66 20.56 -2.00
C HIS A 18 16.95 19.88 -0.84
N ASP A 19 17.59 18.86 -0.26
CA ASP A 19 17.14 18.22 0.97
C ASP A 19 17.53 19.11 2.16
N ILE A 20 16.55 19.51 2.97
CA ILE A 20 16.79 20.19 4.25
C ILE A 20 16.09 19.40 5.32
N TYR A 21 16.68 18.28 5.71
CA TYR A 21 16.38 17.71 7.01
C TYR A 21 17.57 16.93 7.59
N LEU A 22 18.33 17.59 8.46
CA LEU A 22 19.14 16.94 9.47
C LEU A 22 18.51 17.26 10.83
N ALA A 23 18.34 16.25 11.68
CA ALA A 23 17.54 16.26 12.91
C ALA A 23 17.80 17.40 13.91
N THR A 24 18.88 18.19 13.74
CA THR A 24 19.24 19.37 14.54
C THR A 24 18.93 20.71 13.85
N SER A 25 18.12 20.71 12.79
CA SER A 25 17.74 21.93 12.07
C SER A 25 17.04 22.91 13.01
N LEU A 26 17.55 24.14 13.07
CA LEU A 26 16.83 25.28 13.66
C LEU A 26 15.93 25.87 12.58
N ASP A 27 14.73 26.32 12.95
CA ASP A 27 13.86 27.06 12.03
C ASP A 27 14.64 28.27 11.48
N ASP A 28 14.75 28.36 10.16
CA ASP A 28 15.39 29.47 9.46
C ASP A 28 14.29 30.24 8.70
N PRO A 29 13.84 31.39 9.24
CA PRO A 29 12.78 32.19 8.62
C PRO A 29 13.10 32.64 7.19
N LEU A 30 14.38 32.73 6.82
CA LEU A 30 14.80 33.11 5.48
C LEU A 30 14.69 31.92 4.52
N CYS A 31 15.03 30.72 4.98
CA CYS A 31 14.71 29.49 4.26
C CYS A 31 13.19 29.33 4.10
N ASP A 32 12.40 29.50 5.17
CA ASP A 32 10.94 29.43 5.11
C ASP A 32 10.34 30.44 4.13
N ALA A 33 10.81 31.69 4.17
CA ALA A 33 10.39 32.72 3.22
C ALA A 33 10.80 32.38 1.79
N TYR A 34 12.02 31.84 1.59
CA TYR A 34 12.48 31.39 0.28
C TYR A 34 11.59 30.26 -0.26
N PHE A 35 11.41 29.17 0.48
CA PHE A 35 10.57 28.05 0.05
C PHE A 35 9.11 28.45 -0.08
N GLY A 36 8.56 29.25 0.83
CA GLY A 36 7.22 29.80 0.71
C GLY A 36 7.04 30.65 -0.56
N SER A 37 8.04 31.46 -0.91
CA SER A 37 8.02 32.26 -2.14
C SER A 37 8.14 31.40 -3.41
N GLN A 38 8.99 30.36 -3.42
CA GLN A 38 9.10 29.45 -4.55
C GLN A 38 7.84 28.60 -4.70
N PHE A 39 7.29 28.09 -3.60
CA PHE A 39 6.08 27.28 -3.57
C PHE A 39 4.84 28.09 -3.96
N SER A 40 4.73 29.37 -3.57
CA SER A 40 3.60 30.22 -3.97
C SER A 40 3.59 30.56 -5.46
N ARG A 41 4.76 30.56 -6.12
CA ARG A 41 4.85 30.70 -7.58
C ARG A 41 4.30 29.48 -8.32
N THR A 42 4.25 28.31 -7.66
CA THR A 42 3.87 27.05 -8.29
C THR A 42 2.52 26.49 -7.83
N ARG A 43 2.17 26.68 -6.56
CA ARG A 43 0.94 26.19 -5.95
C ARG A 43 -0.28 26.95 -6.48
N GLY A 44 -1.26 26.21 -7.01
CA GLY A 44 -2.53 26.80 -7.48
C GLY A 44 -2.44 27.49 -8.85
N GLN A 45 -1.27 27.45 -9.51
CA GLN A 45 -1.04 27.95 -10.87
C GLN A 45 -1.17 26.86 -11.94
N GLY A 46 -1.74 25.69 -11.58
CA GLY A 46 -1.90 24.56 -12.49
C GLY A 46 -0.64 23.72 -12.75
N MET A 47 0.46 23.91 -12.01
CA MET A 47 1.70 23.13 -12.18
C MET A 47 1.72 21.81 -11.39
N SER A 48 2.39 20.80 -11.93
CA SER A 48 2.43 19.43 -11.39
C SER A 48 3.57 19.13 -10.42
N TYR A 49 3.38 18.13 -9.55
CA TYR A 49 4.40 17.53 -8.68
C TYR A 49 4.92 16.23 -9.30
N GLY A 50 5.57 16.32 -10.46
CA GLY A 50 5.98 15.14 -11.24
C GLY A 50 4.90 14.67 -12.20
N GLY A 51 4.36 15.58 -13.01
CA GLY A 51 3.14 15.34 -13.78
C GLY A 51 3.27 14.36 -14.93
N TYR A 52 4.50 14.09 -15.38
CA TYR A 52 4.79 13.08 -16.39
C TYR A 52 5.16 11.72 -15.77
N GLU A 53 5.10 11.61 -14.44
CA GLU A 53 5.43 10.37 -13.74
C GLU A 53 4.24 9.43 -13.70
N LYS A 54 4.21 8.52 -14.65
CA LYS A 54 3.26 7.42 -14.64
C LYS A 54 3.55 6.50 -13.46
N ASN A 55 2.47 5.97 -12.87
CA ASN A 55 2.60 4.85 -11.94
C ASN A 55 3.39 3.71 -12.59
N ARG A 56 4.20 3.04 -11.78
CA ARG A 56 4.94 1.85 -12.21
C ARG A 56 4.45 0.66 -11.41
N LEU A 57 4.18 -0.44 -12.10
CA LEU A 57 3.83 -1.71 -11.49
C LEU A 57 4.87 -2.75 -11.87
N TYR A 58 5.52 -3.32 -10.87
CA TYR A 58 6.60 -4.26 -11.07
C TYR A 58 6.13 -5.69 -10.79
N LEU A 59 6.01 -6.50 -11.84
CA LEU A 59 5.64 -7.91 -11.74
C LEU A 59 6.88 -8.74 -11.36
N ASN A 60 6.79 -9.47 -10.24
CA ASN A 60 7.84 -10.41 -9.82
C ASN A 60 7.92 -11.59 -10.81
N ARG A 61 9.13 -11.90 -11.29
CA ARG A 61 9.40 -12.98 -12.24
C ARG A 61 9.98 -14.24 -11.57
N GLY A 62 9.47 -14.59 -10.39
CA GLY A 62 9.86 -15.80 -9.66
C GLY A 62 11.34 -15.81 -9.25
N GLY A 63 11.85 -14.68 -8.76
CA GLY A 63 13.24 -14.57 -8.29
C GLY A 63 14.27 -14.21 -9.36
N THR A 64 13.86 -14.06 -10.62
CA THR A 64 14.74 -13.59 -11.72
C THR A 64 14.71 -12.06 -11.91
N GLY A 65 14.11 -11.35 -10.94
CA GLY A 65 13.92 -9.90 -10.95
C GLY A 65 12.46 -9.51 -11.18
N PHE A 66 12.26 -8.28 -11.62
CA PHE A 66 10.95 -7.68 -11.83
C PHE A 66 10.83 -7.11 -13.25
N ALA A 67 9.62 -7.14 -13.82
CA ALA A 67 9.29 -6.44 -15.06
C ALA A 67 8.35 -5.27 -14.76
N GLU A 68 8.63 -4.08 -15.31
CA GLU A 68 7.68 -2.98 -15.32
C GLU A 68 6.54 -3.34 -16.30
N VAL A 69 5.30 -3.38 -15.80
CA VAL A 69 4.10 -3.80 -16.52
C VAL A 69 2.95 -2.80 -16.36
N GLY A 70 3.22 -1.61 -15.81
CA GLY A 70 2.19 -0.64 -15.47
C GLY A 70 1.36 -0.20 -16.67
N TRP A 71 2.02 0.04 -17.81
CA TRP A 71 1.31 0.36 -19.05
C TRP A 71 0.50 -0.83 -19.58
N LEU A 72 1.10 -2.03 -19.58
CA LEU A 72 0.45 -3.24 -20.07
C LEU A 72 -0.82 -3.60 -19.27
N LEU A 73 -0.79 -3.36 -17.96
CA LEU A 73 -1.91 -3.64 -17.05
C LEU A 73 -2.80 -2.42 -16.79
N GLY A 74 -2.63 -1.32 -17.53
CA GLY A 74 -3.51 -0.16 -17.48
C GLY A 74 -3.42 0.68 -16.21
N VAL A 75 -2.42 0.45 -15.36
CA VAL A 75 -2.23 1.19 -14.10
C VAL A 75 -1.26 2.36 -14.23
N ALA A 76 -0.51 2.46 -15.34
CA ALA A 76 0.31 3.61 -15.70
C ALA A 76 -0.55 4.79 -16.14
N LEU A 77 -1.27 5.33 -15.16
CA LEU A 77 -2.14 6.49 -15.28
C LEU A 77 -1.34 7.68 -15.80
N ASP A 78 -2.01 8.50 -16.61
CA ASP A 78 -1.49 9.82 -16.88
C ASP A 78 -1.70 10.72 -15.65
N GLU A 79 -2.66 10.37 -14.78
CA GLU A 79 -3.06 11.13 -13.59
C GLU A 79 -2.00 11.21 -12.51
N ASP A 80 -1.99 12.34 -11.79
CA ASP A 80 -1.19 12.44 -10.59
C ASP A 80 -1.82 11.59 -9.48
N SER A 81 -1.22 10.42 -9.28
CA SER A 81 -1.49 9.54 -8.15
C SER A 81 -0.26 9.41 -7.27
N ARG A 82 -0.47 9.58 -5.97
CA ARG A 82 0.56 9.35 -4.94
C ARG A 82 0.10 8.37 -3.87
N ASN A 83 -1.18 8.07 -3.81
CA ASN A 83 -1.79 7.20 -2.81
C ASN A 83 -2.17 5.88 -3.48
N VAL A 84 -1.72 4.77 -2.92
CA VAL A 84 -2.11 3.43 -3.35
C VAL A 84 -2.28 2.55 -2.12
N VAL A 85 -3.34 1.76 -2.13
CA VAL A 85 -3.60 0.70 -1.15
C VAL A 85 -3.90 -0.57 -1.95
N ALA A 86 -3.34 -1.69 -1.51
CA ALA A 86 -3.70 -3.01 -2.04
C ALA A 86 -4.61 -3.74 -1.06
N ASP A 87 -5.73 -4.29 -1.53
CA ASP A 87 -6.61 -5.17 -0.75
C ASP A 87 -7.29 -6.19 -1.69
N ASP A 88 -7.76 -7.31 -1.15
CA ASP A 88 -8.55 -8.31 -1.88
C ASP A 88 -10.03 -7.99 -1.70
N LEU A 89 -10.60 -7.21 -2.62
CA LEU A 89 -11.90 -6.56 -2.41
C LEU A 89 -13.08 -7.50 -2.58
N ASP A 90 -12.94 -8.52 -3.42
CA ASP A 90 -13.97 -9.53 -3.68
C ASP A 90 -13.69 -10.88 -2.99
N GLY A 91 -12.54 -11.00 -2.31
CA GLY A 91 -12.21 -12.17 -1.48
C GLY A 91 -11.79 -13.39 -2.29
N ASP A 92 -11.31 -13.18 -3.52
CA ASP A 92 -10.90 -14.26 -4.42
C ASP A 92 -9.39 -14.53 -4.41
N GLY A 93 -8.65 -13.79 -3.58
CA GLY A 93 -7.22 -13.93 -3.37
C GLY A 93 -6.35 -13.21 -4.38
N ARG A 94 -6.94 -12.43 -5.29
CA ARG A 94 -6.20 -11.56 -6.19
C ARG A 94 -6.23 -10.16 -5.60
N MET A 95 -5.06 -9.69 -5.16
CA MET A 95 -4.92 -8.33 -4.63
C MET A 95 -5.27 -7.30 -5.71
N ASP A 96 -6.24 -6.45 -5.40
CA ASP A 96 -6.66 -5.30 -6.19
C ASP A 96 -5.90 -4.05 -5.76
N LEU A 97 -5.98 -2.99 -6.57
CA LEU A 97 -5.39 -1.69 -6.25
C LEU A 97 -6.46 -0.62 -6.13
N ILE A 98 -6.39 0.14 -5.05
CA ILE A 98 -7.18 1.34 -4.82
C ILE A 98 -6.23 2.52 -4.91
N VAL A 99 -6.45 3.40 -5.89
CA VAL A 99 -5.59 4.54 -6.18
C VAL A 99 -6.45 5.80 -6.14
N THR A 100 -5.99 6.84 -5.44
CA THR A 100 -6.59 8.17 -5.58
C THR A 100 -5.72 9.03 -6.45
N THR A 101 -6.35 9.70 -7.41
CA THR A 101 -5.72 10.73 -8.22
C THR A 101 -6.21 12.11 -7.81
N PHE A 102 -5.40 13.12 -8.05
CA PHE A 102 -5.76 14.51 -7.82
C PHE A 102 -5.34 15.38 -9.00
N GLU A 103 -6.30 16.11 -9.54
CA GLU A 103 -6.14 17.06 -10.63
C GLU A 103 -6.62 18.42 -10.11
N ALA A 104 -5.94 19.52 -10.45
CA ALA A 104 -6.44 20.88 -10.15
C ALA A 104 -6.55 21.78 -11.37
N TRP A 105 -6.35 21.21 -12.54
CA TRP A 105 -6.54 21.88 -13.80
C TRP A 105 -7.15 20.89 -14.79
N PRO A 106 -8.08 21.32 -15.68
CA PRO A 106 -8.70 22.65 -15.70
C PRO A 106 -9.63 22.88 -14.50
N GLU A 107 -10.03 21.80 -13.83
CA GLU A 107 -10.89 21.83 -12.65
C GLU A 107 -10.27 20.99 -11.53
N VAL A 108 -10.62 21.33 -10.29
CA VAL A 108 -10.23 20.54 -9.13
C VAL A 108 -11.06 19.27 -9.09
N LYS A 109 -10.39 18.14 -9.25
CA LYS A 109 -11.02 16.82 -9.27
C LYS A 109 -10.17 15.83 -8.51
N GLN A 110 -10.80 15.12 -7.60
CA GLN A 110 -10.22 13.95 -6.95
C GLN A 110 -10.97 12.73 -7.44
N THR A 111 -10.24 11.73 -7.96
CA THR A 111 -10.84 10.50 -8.47
C THR A 111 -10.36 9.32 -7.65
N LEU A 112 -11.28 8.46 -7.22
CA LEU A 112 -10.97 7.13 -6.71
C LEU A 112 -11.00 6.15 -7.88
N ARG A 113 -9.89 5.45 -8.12
CA ARG A 113 -9.74 4.42 -9.14
C ARG A 113 -9.56 3.08 -8.44
N ILE A 114 -10.32 2.08 -8.89
CA ILE A 114 -10.19 0.69 -8.42
C ILE A 114 -9.76 -0.13 -9.62
N PHE A 115 -8.62 -0.80 -9.49
CA PHE A 115 -8.11 -1.75 -10.47
C PHE A 115 -8.31 -3.14 -9.93
N ARG A 116 -9.30 -3.83 -10.50
CA ARG A 116 -9.53 -5.23 -10.19
C ARG A 116 -8.46 -6.08 -10.85
N ASN A 117 -7.88 -7.00 -10.10
CA ASN A 117 -6.92 -7.95 -10.63
C ASN A 117 -7.65 -9.11 -11.31
N GLU A 118 -7.42 -9.31 -12.61
CA GLU A 118 -8.07 -10.35 -13.42
C GLU A 118 -7.07 -11.41 -13.93
N MET A 119 -5.91 -11.54 -13.29
CA MET A 119 -4.94 -12.58 -13.66
C MET A 119 -5.56 -13.98 -13.46
N ALA A 120 -5.48 -14.82 -14.50
CA ALA A 120 -6.18 -16.12 -14.55
C ALA A 120 -5.73 -17.13 -13.48
N SER A 121 -4.54 -16.99 -12.90
CA SER A 121 -4.07 -17.83 -11.79
C SER A 121 -3.01 -17.11 -10.96
N THR A 122 -3.29 -16.92 -9.67
CA THR A 122 -2.35 -16.38 -8.68
C THR A 122 -1.82 -17.45 -7.72
N GLY A 123 -2.23 -18.71 -7.92
CA GLY A 123 -1.95 -19.82 -7.02
C GLY A 123 -2.85 -19.84 -5.79
N ASN A 124 -2.50 -20.69 -4.83
CA ASN A 124 -3.16 -20.73 -3.53
C ASN A 124 -2.75 -19.52 -2.69
N TRP A 125 -3.61 -19.12 -1.77
CA TRP A 125 -3.42 -17.94 -0.94
C TRP A 125 -4.04 -18.12 0.44
N LEU A 126 -3.72 -17.21 1.34
CA LEU A 126 -4.32 -17.14 2.67
C LEU A 126 -4.30 -15.70 3.17
N THR A 127 -5.45 -15.21 3.64
CA THR A 127 -5.58 -13.84 4.14
C THR A 127 -6.03 -13.86 5.60
N PHE A 128 -5.43 -13.02 6.44
CA PHE A 128 -5.85 -12.82 7.83
C PHE A 128 -6.26 -11.37 8.05
N ARG A 129 -7.51 -11.16 8.45
CA ARG A 129 -8.06 -9.87 8.88
C ARG A 129 -8.06 -9.82 10.40
N LEU A 130 -7.33 -8.88 10.97
CA LEU A 130 -7.21 -8.74 12.43
C LEU A 130 -8.23 -7.72 12.92
N ARG A 131 -9.19 -8.18 13.73
CA ARG A 131 -10.23 -7.34 14.34
C ARG A 131 -9.89 -7.12 15.80
N GLN A 132 -9.73 -5.85 16.16
CA GLN A 132 -9.55 -5.45 17.54
C GLN A 132 -10.86 -5.61 18.32
N THR A 133 -10.79 -6.27 19.48
CA THR A 133 -11.90 -6.43 20.43
C THR A 133 -11.58 -5.89 21.83
N SER A 134 -10.30 -5.58 22.08
CA SER A 134 -9.77 -5.07 23.33
C SER A 134 -8.52 -4.21 23.07
N ALA A 135 -7.86 -3.69 24.12
CA ALA A 135 -6.57 -3.04 23.95
C ALA A 135 -5.42 -4.04 23.66
N ALA A 136 -5.57 -5.31 24.07
CA ALA A 136 -4.52 -6.31 24.00
C ALA A 136 -4.30 -6.90 22.59
N ASP A 137 -5.31 -6.80 21.72
CA ASP A 137 -5.34 -7.31 20.34
C ASP A 137 -5.36 -6.16 19.31
N ASN A 138 -4.73 -5.02 19.64
CA ASN A 138 -4.53 -3.94 18.68
C ASN A 138 -3.69 -4.44 17.49
N PRO A 139 -4.23 -4.42 16.25
CA PRO A 139 -3.53 -4.95 15.08
C PRO A 139 -2.29 -4.13 14.70
N VAL A 140 -2.20 -2.84 15.05
CA VAL A 140 -1.06 -2.00 14.69
C VAL A 140 0.23 -2.54 15.33
N GLY A 141 1.23 -2.84 14.50
CA GLY A 141 2.48 -3.46 14.92
C GLY A 141 2.42 -4.97 15.12
N ALA A 142 1.27 -5.61 14.91
CA ALA A 142 1.15 -7.06 15.01
C ALA A 142 1.97 -7.75 13.90
N CYS A 143 2.66 -8.84 14.27
CA CYS A 143 3.40 -9.70 13.36
C CYS A 143 2.63 -11.01 13.18
N VAL A 144 2.32 -11.34 11.93
CA VAL A 144 1.72 -12.61 11.52
C VAL A 144 2.81 -13.47 10.89
N THR A 145 3.11 -14.59 11.52
CA THR A 145 4.05 -15.60 11.03
C THR A 145 3.26 -16.79 10.50
N LEU A 146 3.44 -17.10 9.22
CA LEU A 146 2.86 -18.25 8.55
C LEU A 146 3.92 -19.33 8.39
N ARG A 147 3.69 -20.54 8.90
CA ARG A 147 4.59 -21.69 8.76
C ARG A 147 4.00 -22.72 7.80
N HIS A 148 4.77 -23.08 6.79
CA HIS A 148 4.37 -24.03 5.75
C HIS A 148 5.57 -24.88 5.31
N GLY A 149 5.50 -26.18 5.60
CA GLY A 149 6.60 -27.12 5.41
C GLY A 149 7.87 -26.68 6.17
N VAL A 150 8.95 -26.41 5.42
CA VAL A 150 10.23 -25.96 5.98
C VAL A 150 10.42 -24.45 5.94
N ARG A 151 9.40 -23.70 5.50
CA ARG A 151 9.44 -22.24 5.32
C ARG A 151 8.59 -21.53 6.36
N ALA A 152 8.94 -20.26 6.59
CA ALA A 152 8.13 -19.38 7.40
C ALA A 152 8.14 -17.97 6.81
N ASP A 153 6.97 -17.44 6.51
CA ASP A 153 6.78 -16.07 6.03
C ASP A 153 6.30 -15.18 7.16
N LYS A 154 6.74 -13.91 7.15
CA LYS A 154 6.34 -12.92 8.15
C LYS A 154 5.81 -11.68 7.48
N ARG A 155 4.70 -11.18 8.01
CA ARG A 155 4.10 -9.89 7.64
C ARG A 155 3.77 -9.12 8.90
N TRP A 156 3.91 -7.80 8.81
CA TRP A 156 3.55 -6.88 9.88
C TRP A 156 2.40 -6.02 9.41
N ILE A 157 1.46 -5.73 10.31
CA ILE A 157 0.56 -4.60 10.14
C ILE A 157 1.33 -3.36 10.58
N VAL A 158 1.56 -2.45 9.64
CA VAL A 158 2.21 -1.16 9.88
C VAL A 158 1.20 -0.05 9.65
N THR A 159 1.53 1.14 10.14
CA THR A 159 0.81 2.37 9.84
C THR A 159 1.78 3.43 9.35
N GLY A 160 1.30 4.38 8.56
CA GLY A 160 2.15 5.40 7.92
C GLY A 160 2.90 4.88 6.69
N ASP A 161 2.49 3.72 6.18
CA ASP A 161 2.81 3.22 4.85
C ASP A 161 1.78 3.73 3.84
N SER A 162 2.23 3.99 2.60
CA SER A 162 1.48 4.71 1.57
C SER A 162 1.22 6.20 1.86
N HIS A 163 1.29 7.03 0.83
CA HIS A 163 1.09 8.48 0.98
C HIS A 163 -0.37 8.77 1.35
N ARG A 164 -0.62 9.44 2.49
CA ARG A 164 -1.95 9.93 2.92
C ARG A 164 -3.07 8.88 2.83
N SER A 165 -2.72 7.62 2.97
CA SER A 165 -3.62 6.45 2.88
C SER A 165 -3.11 5.39 3.84
N GLN A 166 -3.93 4.37 4.10
CA GLN A 166 -3.59 3.33 5.06
C GLN A 166 -4.22 2.02 4.60
N HIS A 167 -3.41 0.96 4.57
CA HIS A 167 -3.91 -0.40 4.36
C HIS A 167 -4.82 -0.84 5.52
N ALA A 168 -5.82 -1.67 5.21
CA ALA A 168 -6.62 -2.32 6.23
C ALA A 168 -5.73 -3.19 7.15
N PRO A 169 -6.15 -3.53 8.38
CA PRO A 169 -5.43 -4.46 9.26
C PRO A 169 -5.58 -5.92 8.76
N VAL A 170 -5.10 -6.15 7.55
CA VAL A 170 -5.20 -7.39 6.77
C VAL A 170 -3.80 -7.75 6.30
N VAL A 171 -3.44 -9.03 6.43
CA VAL A 171 -2.23 -9.59 5.81
C VAL A 171 -2.60 -10.66 4.80
N HIS A 172 -2.01 -10.57 3.62
CA HIS A 172 -2.17 -11.55 2.55
C HIS A 172 -0.87 -12.33 2.34
N PHE A 173 -1.00 -13.64 2.16
CA PHE A 173 0.08 -14.56 1.81
C PHE A 173 -0.28 -15.29 0.51
N GLY A 174 0.58 -15.16 -0.50
CA GLY A 174 0.55 -16.03 -1.68
C GLY A 174 1.35 -17.30 -1.41
N LEU A 175 0.72 -18.46 -1.57
CA LEU A 175 1.28 -19.80 -1.33
C LEU A 175 1.70 -20.50 -2.62
N GLY A 176 1.34 -19.94 -3.79
CA GLY A 176 1.69 -20.51 -5.08
C GLY A 176 1.08 -21.91 -5.25
N GLY A 177 1.92 -22.94 -5.36
CA GLY A 177 1.46 -24.32 -5.52
C GLY A 177 1.20 -25.07 -4.21
N GLU A 178 1.51 -24.48 -3.06
CA GLU A 178 1.39 -25.16 -1.77
C GLU A 178 -0.09 -25.36 -1.39
N THR A 179 -0.43 -26.55 -0.91
CA THR A 179 -1.82 -26.96 -0.66
C THR A 179 -2.20 -26.99 0.82
N ALA A 180 -1.25 -26.66 1.71
CA ALA A 180 -1.45 -26.69 3.16
C ALA A 180 -0.52 -25.71 3.86
N VAL A 181 -0.94 -25.27 5.04
CA VAL A 181 -0.19 -24.45 6.00
C VAL A 181 -0.22 -25.20 7.32
N ASP A 182 0.90 -25.28 8.02
CA ASP A 182 0.99 -26.01 9.28
C ASP A 182 0.44 -25.18 10.46
N GLU A 183 0.84 -23.91 10.52
CA GLU A 183 0.51 -23.02 11.64
C GLU A 183 0.53 -21.55 11.19
N VAL A 184 -0.36 -20.76 11.78
CA VAL A 184 -0.21 -19.30 11.83
C VAL A 184 -0.07 -18.84 13.28
N GLU A 185 0.91 -17.96 13.52
CA GLU A 185 1.13 -17.29 14.80
C GLU A 185 0.91 -15.78 14.63
N VAL A 186 0.02 -15.19 15.42
CA VAL A 186 -0.19 -13.74 15.49
C VAL A 186 0.37 -13.23 16.80
N ARG A 187 1.35 -12.34 16.74
CA ARG A 187 1.96 -11.67 17.89
C ARG A 187 1.64 -10.19 17.85
N TYR A 188 0.84 -9.71 18.80
CA TYR A 188 0.46 -8.31 18.92
C TYR A 188 1.52 -7.51 19.67
N ALA A 189 1.60 -6.20 19.43
CA ALA A 189 2.55 -5.31 20.09
C ALA A 189 2.37 -5.27 21.62
N GLY A 190 1.15 -5.47 22.12
CA GLY A 190 0.82 -5.58 23.55
C GLY A 190 1.27 -6.89 24.21
N GLY A 191 1.94 -7.79 23.49
CA GLY A 191 2.48 -9.05 24.00
C GLY A 191 1.54 -10.26 23.88
N LEU A 192 0.27 -10.05 23.51
CA LEU A 192 -0.67 -11.13 23.22
C LEU A 192 -0.14 -11.98 22.05
N VAL A 193 -0.19 -13.31 22.21
CA VAL A 193 0.14 -14.27 21.15
C VAL A 193 -1.04 -15.21 20.92
N ARG A 194 -1.34 -15.49 19.65
CA ARG A 194 -2.34 -16.46 19.20
C ARG A 194 -1.70 -17.40 18.19
N ARG A 195 -2.08 -18.68 18.24
CA ARG A 195 -1.64 -19.71 17.31
C ARG A 195 -2.86 -20.46 16.79
N PHE A 196 -2.85 -20.77 15.51
CA PHE A 196 -3.89 -21.56 14.86
C PHE A 196 -3.21 -22.61 13.99
N GLU A 197 -3.60 -23.86 14.17
CA GLU A 197 -3.04 -24.99 13.43
C GLU A 197 -3.86 -25.25 12.17
N SER A 198 -3.19 -25.63 11.08
CA SER A 198 -3.82 -26.08 9.84
C SER A 198 -4.94 -25.18 9.31
N PRO A 199 -4.75 -23.85 9.17
CA PRO A 199 -5.80 -22.97 8.65
C PRO A 199 -6.13 -23.35 7.20
N ALA A 200 -7.43 -23.33 6.87
CA ALA A 200 -7.89 -23.60 5.50
C ALA A 200 -7.32 -22.56 4.52
N ILE A 201 -6.69 -23.01 3.44
CA ILE A 201 -6.18 -22.17 2.35
C ILE A 201 -7.31 -21.64 1.46
N ASN A 202 -6.99 -20.67 0.61
CA ASN A 202 -7.90 -19.98 -0.31
C ASN A 202 -9.10 -19.36 0.40
N ARG A 203 -8.81 -18.72 1.54
CA ARG A 203 -9.83 -18.17 2.44
C ARG A 203 -9.31 -16.94 3.16
N VAL A 204 -10.25 -16.04 3.45
CA VAL A 204 -10.06 -14.97 4.42
C VAL A 204 -10.45 -15.47 5.82
N HIS A 205 -9.51 -15.41 6.76
CA HIS A 205 -9.76 -15.68 8.18
C HIS A 205 -9.87 -14.36 8.93
N THR A 206 -10.94 -14.19 9.71
CA THR A 206 -11.06 -13.04 10.62
C THR A 206 -10.64 -13.47 12.02
N LEU A 207 -9.60 -12.83 12.56
CA LEU A 207 -9.04 -13.14 13.86
C LEU A 207 -9.41 -12.06 14.86
N SER A 208 -9.84 -12.47 16.06
CA SER A 208 -10.16 -11.56 17.16
C SER A 208 -9.49 -12.00 18.47
N GLY A 209 -9.39 -11.09 19.45
CA GLY A 209 -8.79 -11.37 20.76
C GLY A 209 -9.49 -12.49 21.56
N LEU A 210 -10.77 -12.74 21.33
CA LEU A 210 -11.58 -13.73 22.04
C LEU A 210 -11.51 -15.15 21.44
N GLY A 211 -10.84 -15.32 20.30
CA GLY A 211 -10.74 -16.57 19.57
C GLY A 211 -10.98 -16.39 18.07
N THR A 212 -10.86 -17.50 17.35
CA THR A 212 -11.30 -17.60 15.95
C THR A 212 -12.82 -17.58 15.88
N ASP A 213 -13.40 -16.47 15.44
CA ASP A 213 -14.63 -16.58 14.66
C ASP A 213 -14.20 -17.05 13.27
N LEU A 214 -14.21 -18.36 13.05
CA LEU A 214 -14.06 -18.98 11.72
C LEU A 214 -15.30 -18.74 10.83
N ASP A 215 -16.10 -17.73 11.16
CA ASP A 215 -17.33 -17.42 10.44
C ASP A 215 -17.02 -16.64 9.15
N SER A 216 -17.27 -17.36 8.07
CA SER A 216 -17.38 -16.88 6.69
C SER A 216 -18.42 -15.76 6.59
N ARG A 217 -18.00 -14.63 6.02
CA ARG A 217 -18.87 -13.85 5.14
C ARG A 217 -18.20 -13.73 3.80
#